data_AF-A0A524N6A0-F1
#
_entry.id   AF-A0A524N6A0-F1
#
_cell.length_a   1.000
_cell.length_b   1.000
_cell.length_c   1.000
_cell.angle_alpha   90.00
_cell.angle_beta   90.00
_cell.angle_gamma   90.00
#
_symmetry.space_group_name_H-M   'P 1'
#
loop_
_entity.id
_entity.type
_entity.pdbx_description
1 polymer ?
#
loop_
_entity_poly.entity_id
_entity_poly.type
_entity_poly.pdbx_seq_one_letter_code
_entity_poly.pdbx_strand_id
1 'polypeptide(L)'
;MNNRKRMAIIVAIVLAIGFNFLYNNTIIYWDAYGYEVILSDVSEPELTIEITNSDMLRYPEVASTLETAYVDGWEMITFDDGDAMNQFDELIESKGGTMDSGYVFLVLDEEIYSVMYTTYGGMEDEPIYMMLTGVFMLIASGLVIHELILNYMGRGKETLP
;
A
#
# COMPACT_ATOMS: atom_id res chain seq x y z
N MET A 1 37.36 -11.31 20.78
CA MET A 1 36.79 -10.39 19.77
C MET A 1 36.73 -9.00 20.36
N ASN A 2 37.28 -7.99 19.69
CA ASN A 2 37.40 -6.63 20.23
C ASN A 2 36.01 -5.95 20.33
N ASN A 3 35.78 -5.11 21.35
CA ASN A 3 34.49 -4.44 21.57
C ASN A 3 34.01 -3.64 20.35
N ARG A 4 34.94 -3.07 19.56
CA ARG A 4 34.63 -2.39 18.30
C ARG A 4 34.04 -3.32 17.22
N LYS A 5 34.59 -4.54 17.07
CA LYS A 5 34.04 -5.54 16.13
C LYS A 5 32.65 -6.01 16.56
N ARG A 6 32.40 -6.13 17.86
CA ARG A 6 31.05 -6.39 18.39
C ARG A 6 30.08 -5.26 18.03
N MET A 7 30.49 -4.00 18.22
CA MET A 7 29.66 -2.84 17.90
C MET A 7 29.29 -2.79 16.41
N ALA A 8 30.25 -3.02 15.52
CA ALA A 8 30.01 -3.03 14.07
C ALA A 8 29.02 -4.14 13.65
N ILE A 9 29.14 -5.33 14.25
CA ILE A 9 28.19 -6.43 14.01
C ILE A 9 26.79 -6.07 14.52
N ILE A 10 26.69 -5.47 15.71
CA ILE A 10 25.40 -5.05 16.28
C ILE A 10 24.73 -3.99 15.39
N VAL A 11 25.48 -3.00 14.91
CA VAL A 11 24.96 -1.95 14.01
C VAL A 11 24.47 -2.57 12.69
N ALA A 12 25.23 -3.50 12.11
CA ALA A 12 24.83 -4.18 10.88
C ALA A 12 23.53 -4.99 11.07
N ILE A 13 23.38 -5.68 12.20
CA ILE A 13 22.17 -6.42 12.54
C ILE A 13 20.97 -5.47 12.73
N VAL A 14 21.15 -4.37 13.46
CA VAL A 14 20.08 -3.38 13.68
C VAL A 14 19.65 -2.76 12.36
N LEU A 15 20.57 -2.44 11.45
CA LEU A 15 20.25 -1.93 10.11
C LEU A 15 19.52 -2.97 9.25
N ALA A 16 19.94 -4.24 9.29
CA ALA A 16 19.27 -5.31 8.55
C ALA A 16 17.85 -5.55 9.07
N ILE A 17 17.64 -5.51 10.38
CA ILE A 17 16.30 -5.62 11.00
C ILE A 17 15.47 -4.39 10.66
N GLY A 18 16.02 -3.17 10.76
CA GLY A 18 15.33 -1.94 10.39
C GLY A 18 14.93 -1.92 8.92
N PHE A 19 15.80 -2.41 8.04
CA PHE A 19 15.49 -2.56 6.62
C PHE A 19 14.41 -3.60 6.37
N ASN A 20 14.47 -4.77 7.02
CA ASN A 20 13.44 -5.80 6.90
C ASN A 20 12.08 -5.30 7.43
N PHE A 21 12.09 -4.57 8.54
CA PHE A 21 10.90 -3.95 9.11
C PHE A 21 10.33 -2.90 8.16
N LEU A 22 11.15 -1.99 7.65
CA LEU A 22 10.72 -1.00 6.67
C LEU A 22 10.19 -1.70 5.43
N TYR A 23 10.95 -2.61 4.81
CA TYR A 23 10.56 -3.39 3.64
C TYR A 23 9.21 -4.08 3.83
N ASN A 24 8.99 -4.78 4.95
CA ASN A 24 7.73 -5.48 5.18
C ASN A 24 6.56 -4.56 5.56
N ASN A 25 6.79 -3.42 6.21
CA ASN A 25 5.71 -2.50 6.60
C ASN A 25 5.47 -1.39 5.57
N THR A 26 6.41 -1.17 4.65
CA THR A 26 6.16 -0.42 3.42
C THR A 26 5.70 -1.43 2.38
N ILE A 27 6.56 -2.12 1.63
CA ILE A 27 6.20 -2.87 0.40
C ILE A 27 5.04 -3.88 0.50
N ILE A 28 4.73 -4.50 1.66
CA ILE A 28 3.57 -5.42 1.75
C ILE A 28 2.21 -4.67 1.73
N TYR A 29 2.18 -3.38 2.08
CA TYR A 29 0.99 -2.53 1.98
C TYR A 29 0.84 -1.86 0.59
N TRP A 30 1.66 -2.24 -0.40
CA TRP A 30 1.84 -1.50 -1.66
C TRP A 30 1.23 -2.18 -2.89
N ASP A 31 0.75 -3.41 -2.71
CA ASP A 31 -0.26 -4.05 -3.58
C ASP A 31 -1.67 -3.85 -2.98
N ALA A 32 -1.90 -2.70 -2.34
CA ALA A 32 -3.22 -2.35 -1.83
C ALA A 32 -4.11 -1.95 -3.01
N TYR A 33 -5.00 -2.86 -3.37
CA TYR A 33 -6.13 -2.54 -4.23
C TYR A 33 -7.34 -2.19 -3.37
N GLY A 34 -8.23 -1.41 -3.93
CA GLY A 34 -9.44 -0.96 -3.26
C GLY A 34 -10.54 -0.62 -4.25
N TYR A 35 -11.70 -0.27 -3.69
CA TYR A 35 -12.78 0.35 -4.43
C TYR A 35 -12.95 1.79 -3.99
N GLU A 36 -12.88 2.69 -4.96
CA GLU A 36 -13.25 4.08 -4.78
C GLU A 36 -14.71 4.24 -5.21
N VAL A 37 -15.56 4.67 -4.27
CA VAL A 37 -17.00 4.82 -4.47
C VAL A 37 -17.32 6.29 -4.41
N ILE A 38 -17.80 6.83 -5.54
CA ILE A 38 -18.01 8.26 -5.73
C ILE A 38 -19.47 8.50 -6.12
N LEU A 39 -20.13 9.43 -5.45
CA LEU A 39 -21.44 9.90 -5.90
C LEU A 39 -21.27 10.63 -7.24
N SER A 40 -21.98 10.19 -8.27
CA SER A 40 -21.81 10.60 -9.65
C SER A 40 -23.12 11.14 -10.23
N ASP A 41 -23.02 12.12 -11.13
CA ASP A 41 -24.15 12.58 -11.96
C ASP A 41 -24.16 11.91 -13.34
N VAL A 42 -23.18 11.05 -13.61
CA VAL A 42 -22.93 10.43 -14.91
C VAL A 42 -23.00 8.91 -14.77
N SER A 43 -23.62 8.27 -15.76
CA SER A 43 -23.63 6.81 -15.92
C SER A 43 -23.37 6.42 -17.37
N GLU A 44 -22.84 5.22 -17.55
CA GLU A 44 -22.71 4.55 -18.84
C GLU A 44 -23.62 3.34 -18.87
N PRO A 45 -24.67 3.29 -19.71
CA PRO A 45 -25.66 2.22 -19.67
C PRO A 45 -25.10 0.81 -19.78
N GLU A 46 -23.97 0.64 -20.46
CA GLU A 46 -23.30 -0.66 -20.65
C GLU A 46 -22.57 -1.15 -19.39
N LEU A 47 -22.25 -0.25 -18.47
CA LEU A 47 -21.55 -0.50 -17.20
C LEU A 47 -22.42 -0.19 -15.98
N THR A 48 -23.71 0.07 -16.21
CA THR A 48 -24.67 0.44 -15.16
C THR A 48 -25.39 -0.79 -14.63
N ILE A 49 -25.40 -0.92 -13.31
CA ILE A 49 -26.01 -2.01 -12.57
C ILE A 49 -27.09 -1.44 -11.66
N GLU A 50 -28.32 -1.79 -11.97
CA GLU A 50 -29.49 -1.42 -11.16
C GLU A 50 -29.57 -2.30 -9.90
N ILE A 51 -29.49 -1.65 -8.75
CA ILE A 51 -29.55 -2.29 -7.43
C ILE A 51 -30.79 -1.80 -6.67
N THR A 52 -31.25 -2.62 -5.74
CA THR A 52 -32.47 -2.37 -4.99
C THR A 52 -32.18 -2.34 -3.49
N ASN A 53 -33.09 -1.71 -2.74
CA ASN A 53 -33.08 -1.78 -1.28
C ASN A 53 -33.08 -3.23 -0.74
N SER A 54 -33.59 -4.21 -1.50
CA SER A 54 -33.53 -5.62 -1.11
C SER A 54 -32.14 -6.25 -1.27
N ASP A 55 -31.32 -5.71 -2.18
CA ASP A 55 -29.91 -6.08 -2.33
C ASP A 55 -29.10 -5.51 -1.17
N MET A 56 -29.39 -4.28 -0.74
CA MET A 56 -28.73 -3.64 0.42
C MET A 56 -28.93 -4.42 1.73
N LEU A 57 -30.07 -5.11 1.89
CA LEU A 57 -30.30 -6.00 3.04
C LEU A 57 -29.42 -7.26 3.01
N ARG A 58 -28.96 -7.68 1.83
CA ARG A 58 -28.07 -8.85 1.65
C ARG A 58 -26.60 -8.46 1.71
N TYR A 59 -26.29 -7.22 1.30
CA TYR A 59 -24.94 -6.67 1.24
C TYR A 59 -24.83 -5.42 2.14
N PRO A 60 -24.86 -5.59 3.47
CA PRO A 60 -24.90 -4.47 4.41
C PRO A 60 -23.65 -3.59 4.39
N GLU A 61 -22.48 -4.15 4.04
CA GLU A 61 -21.25 -3.36 3.95
C GLU A 61 -21.29 -2.44 2.71
N VAL A 62 -21.81 -2.95 1.59
CA VAL A 62 -22.08 -2.12 0.40
C VAL A 62 -23.04 -0.98 0.77
N ALA A 63 -24.14 -1.30 1.47
CA ALA A 63 -25.10 -0.30 1.90
C ALA A 63 -24.46 0.80 2.76
N SER A 64 -23.62 0.41 3.73
CA SER A 64 -22.90 1.35 4.58
C SER A 64 -21.95 2.23 3.77
N THR A 65 -21.22 1.67 2.80
CA THR A 65 -20.33 2.44 1.93
C THR A 65 -21.10 3.43 1.05
N LEU A 66 -22.22 3.00 0.45
CA LEU A 66 -23.05 3.89 -0.36
C LEU A 66 -23.66 5.02 0.47
N GLU A 67 -24.04 4.75 1.74
CA GLU A 67 -24.51 5.78 2.67
C GLU A 67 -23.41 6.80 2.99
N THR A 68 -22.19 6.35 3.29
CA THR A 68 -21.04 7.25 3.50
C THR A 68 -20.76 8.07 2.25
N ALA A 69 -20.67 7.43 1.07
CA ALA A 69 -20.42 8.12 -0.19
C ALA A 69 -21.55 9.11 -0.54
N TYR A 70 -22.79 8.85 -0.15
CA TYR A 70 -23.89 9.81 -0.30
C TYR A 70 -23.71 11.05 0.58
N VAL A 71 -23.27 10.88 1.83
CA VAL A 71 -23.10 11.97 2.80
C VAL A 71 -21.84 12.81 2.49
N ASP A 72 -20.72 12.14 2.24
CA ASP A 72 -19.41 12.77 2.10
C ASP A 72 -19.01 12.98 0.62
N GLY A 73 -19.79 12.44 -0.33
CA GLY A 73 -19.54 12.48 -1.77
C GLY A 73 -18.56 11.42 -2.26
N TRP A 74 -17.94 10.68 -1.35
CA TRP A 74 -16.84 9.76 -1.62
C TRP A 74 -16.63 8.79 -0.46
N GLU A 75 -16.21 7.57 -0.77
CA GLU A 75 -15.69 6.61 0.20
C GLU A 75 -14.65 5.70 -0.46
N MET A 76 -13.62 5.30 0.29
CA MET A 76 -12.65 4.29 -0.14
C MET A 76 -12.76 3.04 0.71
N ILE A 77 -12.86 1.91 0.02
CA ILE A 77 -12.81 0.57 0.60
C ILE A 77 -11.43 0.00 0.31
N THR A 78 -10.71 -0.41 1.34
CA THR A 78 -9.38 -0.98 1.21
C THR A 78 -9.38 -2.47 1.52
N PHE A 79 -8.26 -3.15 1.28
CA PHE A 79 -8.11 -4.57 1.63
C PHE A 79 -8.32 -4.87 3.13
N ASP A 80 -8.11 -3.88 4.01
CA ASP A 80 -8.40 -4.00 5.45
C ASP A 80 -9.92 -4.13 5.71
N ASP A 81 -10.73 -3.66 4.76
CA ASP A 81 -12.20 -3.74 4.70
C ASP A 81 -12.64 -4.92 3.82
N GLY A 82 -11.89 -6.04 3.85
CA GLY A 82 -12.05 -7.16 2.92
C GLY A 82 -13.48 -7.72 2.81
N ASP A 83 -14.29 -7.63 3.87
CA ASP A 83 -15.70 -8.02 3.84
C ASP A 83 -16.54 -7.10 2.93
N ALA A 84 -16.28 -5.80 2.93
CA ALA A 84 -16.95 -4.84 2.05
C ALA A 84 -16.54 -5.06 0.58
N MET A 85 -15.25 -5.27 0.31
CA MET A 85 -14.76 -5.57 -1.04
C MET A 85 -15.41 -6.83 -1.62
N ASN A 86 -15.45 -7.92 -0.85
CA ASN A 86 -16.08 -9.17 -1.28
C ASN A 86 -17.58 -8.98 -1.55
N GLN A 87 -18.28 -8.16 -0.76
CA GLN A 87 -19.71 -7.90 -1.00
C GLN A 87 -19.95 -7.06 -2.25
N PHE A 88 -19.08 -6.12 -2.59
CA PHE A 88 -19.14 -5.41 -3.87
C PHE A 88 -18.99 -6.38 -5.04
N ASP A 89 -17.99 -7.25 -4.99
CA ASP A 89 -17.76 -8.26 -6.03
C ASP A 89 -18.96 -9.19 -6.18
N GLU A 90 -19.46 -9.76 -5.07
CA GLU A 90 -20.63 -10.65 -5.08
C GLU A 90 -21.89 -9.94 -5.59
N LEU A 91 -22.12 -8.68 -5.21
CA LEU A 91 -23.26 -7.89 -5.69
C LEU A 91 -23.17 -7.69 -7.20
N ILE A 92 -22.02 -7.23 -7.70
CA ILE A 92 -21.77 -6.96 -9.12
C ILE A 92 -21.97 -8.25 -9.94
N GLU A 93 -21.36 -9.35 -9.51
CA GLU A 93 -21.49 -10.66 -10.17
C GLU A 93 -22.94 -11.17 -10.14
N SER A 94 -23.67 -11.00 -9.04
CA SER A 94 -25.06 -11.44 -8.91
C SER A 94 -26.00 -10.75 -9.90
N LYS A 95 -25.63 -9.54 -10.35
CA LYS A 95 -26.36 -8.76 -11.34
C LYS A 95 -25.86 -8.99 -12.77
N GLY A 96 -24.88 -9.88 -12.95
CA GLY A 96 -24.26 -10.15 -14.25
C GLY A 96 -23.29 -9.07 -14.72
N GLY A 97 -22.89 -8.16 -13.83
CA GLY A 97 -21.83 -7.17 -14.07
C GLY A 97 -20.44 -7.77 -13.87
N THR A 98 -19.42 -7.02 -14.27
CA THR A 98 -18.00 -7.36 -14.09
C THR A 98 -17.17 -6.10 -13.88
N MET A 99 -16.09 -6.19 -13.11
CA MET A 99 -15.11 -5.12 -12.91
C MET A 99 -13.98 -5.14 -13.96
N ASP A 100 -14.12 -5.87 -15.07
CA ASP A 100 -13.10 -5.98 -16.13
C ASP A 100 -12.68 -4.62 -16.72
N SER A 101 -13.61 -3.67 -16.80
CA SER A 101 -13.35 -2.30 -17.27
C SER A 101 -12.62 -1.43 -16.24
N GLY A 102 -12.43 -1.94 -15.02
CA GLY A 102 -11.88 -1.20 -13.88
C GLY A 102 -12.88 -0.28 -13.18
N TYR A 103 -14.13 -0.20 -13.65
CA TYR A 103 -15.20 0.55 -12.99
C TYR A 103 -16.60 0.09 -13.44
N VAL A 104 -17.60 0.35 -12.59
CA VAL A 104 -19.03 0.17 -12.86
C VAL A 104 -19.82 1.32 -12.23
N PHE A 105 -21.07 1.50 -12.67
CA PHE A 105 -22.01 2.41 -12.02
C PHE A 105 -23.08 1.62 -11.30
N LEU A 106 -23.27 1.85 -10.01
CA LEU A 106 -24.40 1.32 -9.26
C LEU A 106 -25.49 2.37 -9.21
N VAL A 107 -26.72 1.98 -9.52
CA VAL A 107 -27.89 2.86 -9.40
C VAL A 107 -28.79 2.32 -8.31
N LEU A 108 -28.98 3.11 -7.27
CA LEU A 108 -29.91 2.82 -6.18
C LEU A 108 -30.92 3.96 -6.10
N ASP A 109 -32.18 3.63 -6.34
CA ASP A 109 -33.28 4.58 -6.42
C ASP A 109 -33.06 5.65 -7.52
N GLU A 110 -32.55 6.84 -7.19
CA GLU A 110 -32.23 7.92 -8.14
C GLU A 110 -30.75 8.33 -8.11
N GLU A 111 -29.95 7.71 -7.23
CA GLU A 111 -28.55 8.05 -7.02
C GLU A 111 -27.65 7.12 -7.82
N ILE A 112 -26.59 7.69 -8.40
CA ILE A 112 -25.61 6.97 -9.21
C ILE A 112 -24.29 6.99 -8.47
N TYR A 113 -23.69 5.81 -8.28
CA TYR A 113 -22.40 5.65 -7.64
C TYR A 113 -21.41 5.08 -8.64
N SER A 114 -20.32 5.80 -8.90
CA SER A 114 -19.19 5.29 -9.65
C SER A 114 -18.32 4.45 -8.70
N VAL A 115 -18.23 3.16 -8.96
CA VAL A 115 -17.38 2.23 -8.20
C VAL A 115 -16.19 1.90 -9.08
N MET A 116 -15.01 2.32 -8.67
CA MET A 116 -13.78 2.19 -9.45
C MET A 116 -12.80 1.27 -8.74
N TYR A 117 -12.35 0.24 -9.44
CA TYR A 117 -11.16 -0.49 -9.04
C TYR A 117 -9.96 0.43 -9.15
N THR A 118 -9.18 0.48 -8.08
CA THR A 118 -8.08 1.40 -7.96
C THR A 118 -6.94 0.72 -7.22
N THR A 119 -5.72 1.05 -7.64
CA THR A 119 -4.49 0.56 -7.02
C THR A 119 -3.79 1.74 -6.38
N TYR A 120 -3.55 1.66 -5.07
CA TYR A 120 -2.84 2.68 -4.33
C TYR A 120 -1.47 2.15 -3.89
N GLY A 121 -0.42 2.96 -4.09
CA GLY A 121 0.96 2.57 -3.75
C GLY A 121 1.78 1.95 -4.89
N GLY A 122 1.44 2.23 -6.15
CA GLY A 122 2.18 1.73 -7.31
C GLY A 122 3.57 2.36 -7.52
N MET A 123 4.33 1.79 -8.47
CA MET A 123 5.72 2.08 -8.88
C MET A 123 6.19 3.56 -8.98
N GLU A 124 5.30 4.55 -8.94
CA GLU A 124 5.67 5.97 -9.09
C GLU A 124 6.46 6.53 -7.90
N ASP A 125 6.35 5.91 -6.71
CA ASP A 125 7.15 6.25 -5.53
C ASP A 125 8.41 5.37 -5.35
N GLU A 126 8.64 4.34 -6.20
CA GLU A 126 9.90 3.57 -6.25
C GLU A 126 11.18 4.44 -6.22
N PRO A 127 11.25 5.61 -6.88
CA PRO A 127 12.45 6.44 -6.90
C PRO A 127 12.86 6.91 -5.50
N ILE A 128 11.89 7.20 -4.62
CA ILE A 128 12.16 7.71 -3.27
C ILE A 128 12.75 6.60 -2.40
N TYR A 129 12.26 5.37 -2.53
CA TYR A 129 12.74 4.24 -1.71
C TYR A 129 14.04 3.63 -2.22
N MET A 130 14.26 3.59 -3.53
CA MET A 130 15.59 3.31 -4.08
C MET A 130 16.60 4.36 -3.62
N MET A 131 16.21 5.64 -3.59
CA MET A 131 17.06 6.71 -3.07
C MET A 131 17.35 6.52 -1.58
N LEU A 132 16.33 6.27 -0.74
CA LEU A 132 16.51 6.05 0.70
C LEU A 132 17.37 4.80 0.97
N THR A 133 17.11 3.69 0.29
CA THR A 133 17.91 2.46 0.39
C THR A 133 19.35 2.69 -0.03
N GLY A 134 19.57 3.45 -1.12
CA GLY A 134 20.89 3.88 -1.59
C GLY A 134 21.62 4.74 -0.56
N VAL A 135 20.94 5.71 0.06
CA VAL A 135 21.49 6.56 1.12
C VAL A 135 21.87 5.73 2.34
N PHE A 136 21.02 4.79 2.78
CA PHE A 136 21.35 3.91 3.90
C PHE A 136 22.52 2.98 3.60
N MET A 137 22.61 2.43 2.39
CA MET A 137 23.78 1.65 1.95
C MET A 137 25.07 2.48 1.92
N LEU A 138 25.00 3.74 1.47
CA LEU A 138 26.16 4.64 1.47
C LEU A 138 26.63 4.97 2.88
N ILE A 139 25.70 5.26 3.81
CA ILE A 139 26.02 5.52 5.22
C ILE A 139 26.65 4.27 5.85
N ALA A 140 26.05 3.09 5.64
CA ALA A 140 26.58 1.84 6.16
C ALA A 140 27.98 1.52 5.60
N SER A 141 28.17 1.67 4.29
CA SER A 141 29.46 1.45 3.62
C SER A 141 30.50 2.45 4.10
N GLY A 142 30.13 3.72 4.27
CA GLY A 142 31.01 4.77 4.80
C GLY A 142 31.47 4.46 6.22
N LEU A 143 30.59 3.99 7.09
CA LEU A 143 30.93 3.58 8.46
C LEU A 143 31.90 2.38 8.47
N VAL A 144 31.68 1.39 7.60
CA VAL A 144 32.57 0.22 7.48
C VAL A 144 33.95 0.61 6.92
N ILE A 145 33.99 1.43 5.87
CA ILE A 145 35.24 1.90 5.25
C ILE A 145 36.02 2.79 6.21
N HIS A 146 35.34 3.70 6.93
CA HIS A 146 35.97 4.54 7.95
C HIS A 146 36.67 3.69 9.02
N GLU A 147 36.03 2.62 9.48
CA GLU A 147 36.61 1.70 10.46
C GLU A 147 37.78 0.90 9.88
N LEU A 148 37.72 0.50 8.60
CA LEU A 148 38.84 -0.17 7.92
C LEU A 148 40.05 0.76 7.76
N ILE A 149 39.84 2.01 7.35
CA ILE A 149 40.89 3.02 7.20
C ILE A 149 41.51 3.37 8.55
N LEU A 150 40.70 3.58 9.59
CA LEU A 150 41.22 3.83 10.95
C LEU A 150 42.03 2.65 11.50
N ASN A 151 41.63 1.41 11.23
CA ASN A 151 42.41 0.23 11.62
C ASN A 151 43.71 0.09 10.80
N TYR A 152 43.70 0.46 9.52
CA TYR A 152 44.89 0.44 8.67
C TYR A 152 45.91 1.51 9.08
N MET A 153 45.44 2.74 9.35
CA MET A 153 46.28 3.84 9.84
C MET A 153 46.74 3.63 11.29
N GLY A 154 45.91 3.00 12.13
CA GLY A 154 46.27 2.65 13.51
C GLY A 154 47.37 1.60 13.59
N ARG A 155 47.36 0.60 12.70
CA ARG A 155 48.45 -0.39 12.57
C ARG A 155 49.76 0.21 12.09
N GLY A 156 49.72 1.28 11.30
CA GLY A 156 50.93 2.00 10.86
C GLY A 156 51.68 2.72 11.98
N LYS A 157 51.06 2.93 13.16
CA LYS A 157 51.74 3.49 14.34
C LYS A 157 52.35 2.44 15.28
N GLU A 158 52.02 1.16 15.11
CA GLU A 158 52.53 0.08 15.95
C GLU A 158 53.73 -0.67 15.33
N THR A 159 54.19 -0.28 14.13
CA THR A 159 55.35 -0.89 13.46
C THR A 159 56.49 0.10 13.20
N LEU A 160 56.87 0.87 14.22
CA LEU A 160 58.16 1.57 14.24
C LEU A 160 58.92 1.20 15.53
N PRO A 161 59.84 0.23 15.48
CA PRO A 161 61.14 0.36 16.12
C PRO A 161 62.07 1.26 15.29
#